data_AF-C6XLC4-F1
#
_entry.id   AF-C6XLC4-F1
#
_cell.length_a   1.000
_cell.length_b   1.000
_cell.length_c   1.000
_cell.angle_alpha   90.00
_cell.angle_beta   90.00
_cell.angle_gamma   90.00
#
_symmetry.space_group_name_H-M   'P 1'
#
loop_
_entity.id
_entity.type
_entity.pdbx_description
1 polymer ?
#
loop_
_entity_poly.entity_id
_entity_poly.type
_entity_poly.pdbx_seq_one_letter_code
_entity_poly.pdbx_strand_id
1 'polypeptide(L)' 'MLNWALVFFVFALIAGLFGFGGIAGAAAGIAQILFFIFLALLVLSFVAKAVRGKGVS' A
#
# COMPACT_ATOMS: atom_id res chain seq x y z
N MET A 1 22.03 10.77 -18.83
CA MET A 1 20.93 10.34 -17.92
C MET A 1 19.68 9.90 -18.67
N LEU A 2 19.22 10.64 -19.69
CA LEU A 2 18.05 10.26 -20.50
C LEU A 2 18.14 8.88 -21.16
N ASN A 3 19.33 8.49 -21.65
CA ASN A 3 19.55 7.16 -22.23
C ASN A 3 19.36 6.02 -21.20
N TRP A 4 19.86 6.20 -19.98
CA TRP A 4 19.70 5.23 -18.90
C TRP A 4 18.23 5.11 -18.45
N ALA A 5 17.51 6.23 -18.36
CA ALA A 5 16.07 6.22 -18.06
C ALA A 5 15.26 5.47 -19.12
N LEU A 6 15.61 5.62 -20.40
CA LEU A 6 14.95 4.92 -21.51
C LEU A 6 15.21 3.42 -21.47
N VAL A 7 16.43 3.00 -21.09
CA VAL A 7 16.77 1.60 -20.87
C VAL A 7 15.95 1.01 -19.71
N PHE A 8 15.91 1.67 -18.55
CA PHE A 8 15.09 1.22 -17.41
C PHE A 8 13.59 1.17 -17.72
N PHE A 9 13.10 2.11 -18.53
CA PHE A 9 11.71 2.14 -18.97
C PHE A 9 11.35 0.90 -19.80
N VAL A 10 12.20 0.52 -20.75
CA VAL A 10 12.01 -0.69 -21.55
C VAL A 10 12.09 -1.95 -20.68
N PHE A 11 13.05 -2.02 -19.74
CA PHE A 11 13.12 -3.12 -18.77
C PHE A 11 11.87 -3.26 -17.92
N ALA A 12 11.29 -2.15 -17.45
CA ALA A 12 10.05 -2.15 -16.67
C ALA A 12 8.85 -2.66 -17.49
N LEU A 13 8.75 -2.29 -18.77
CA LEU A 13 7.71 -2.80 -19.66
C LEU A 13 7.86 -4.30 -19.92
N ILE A 14 9.08 -4.76 -20.23
CA ILE A 14 9.37 -6.19 -20.45
C ILE A 14 9.03 -6.97 -19.18
N ALA A 15 9.55 -6.56 -18.02
CA ALA A 15 9.23 -7.24 -16.77
C ALA A 15 7.72 -7.23 -16.47
N GLY A 16 7.04 -6.12 -16.80
CA GLY A 16 5.59 -5.95 -16.70
C GLY A 16 4.82 -6.99 -17.50
N LEU A 17 5.20 -7.17 -18.76
CA LEU A 17 4.62 -8.14 -19.69
C LEU A 17 4.96 -9.59 -19.33
N PHE A 18 6.18 -9.86 -18.86
CA PHE A 18 6.68 -11.22 -18.67
C PHE A 18 6.32 -11.85 -17.32
N GLY A 19 5.86 -11.11 -16.30
CA GLY A 19 5.56 -11.80 -15.04
C GLY A 19 5.18 -10.98 -13.82
N PHE A 20 5.17 -9.64 -13.88
CA PHE A 20 4.73 -8.86 -12.72
C PHE A 20 3.27 -9.16 -12.30
N GLY A 21 2.44 -9.74 -13.17
CA GLY A 21 1.06 -10.12 -12.83
C GLY A 21 0.93 -11.11 -11.67
N GLY A 22 1.84 -12.08 -11.53
CA GLY A 22 1.80 -13.06 -10.44
C GLY A 22 2.20 -12.46 -9.08
N ILE A 23 3.25 -11.62 -9.08
CA ILE A 23 3.72 -10.91 -7.88
C ILE A 23 2.72 -9.81 -7.49
N ALA A 24 2.10 -9.15 -8.46
CA ALA A 24 1.04 -8.18 -8.23
C ALA A 24 -0.17 -8.83 -7.53
N GLY A 25 -0.55 -10.05 -7.91
CA GLY A 25 -1.61 -10.80 -7.24
C GLY A 25 -1.27 -11.15 -5.78
N ALA A 26 -0.06 -11.66 -5.52
CA ALA A 26 0.38 -11.97 -4.16
C ALA A 26 0.50 -10.70 -3.30
N ALA A 27 1.05 -9.62 -3.86
CA ALA A 27 1.15 -8.32 -3.20
C ALA A 27 -0.23 -7.72 -2.92
N ALA A 28 -1.20 -7.86 -3.83
CA ALA A 28 -2.57 -7.39 -3.64
C ALA A 28 -3.25 -8.10 -2.45
N GLY A 29 -3.04 -9.41 -2.30
CA GLY A 29 -3.55 -10.15 -1.14
C GLY A 29 -2.99 -9.64 0.19
N ILE A 30 -1.67 -9.42 0.27
CA ILE A 30 -1.02 -8.89 1.48
C ILE A 30 -1.48 -7.46 1.76
N ALA A 31 -1.57 -6.61 0.73
CA ALA A 31 -2.04 -5.24 0.85
C ALA A 31 -3.47 -5.15 1.40
N GLN A 32 -4.36 -6.05 0.96
CA GLN A 32 -5.73 -6.10 1.45
C GLN A 32 -5.79 -6.43 2.95
N ILE A 33 -5.00 -7.40 3.43
CA ILE A 33 -4.93 -7.74 4.87
C ILE A 33 -4.44 -6.53 5.68
N LEU A 34 -3.35 -5.89 5.25
CA LEU A 34 -2.80 -4.71 5.92
C LEU A 34 -3.78 -3.53 5.92
N PHE A 35 -4.53 -3.34 4.83
CA PHE A 35 -5.57 -2.31 4.74
C PHE A 35 -6.66 -2.50 5.79
N PHE A 36 -7.16 -3.72 5.97
CA PHE A 36 -8.16 -4.01 7.00
C PHE A 36 -7.63 -3.84 8.42
N ILE A 37 -6.38 -4.27 8.69
CA ILE A 37 -5.74 -4.05 9.99
C ILE A 37 -5.61 -2.54 10.26
N PHE A 38 -5.13 -1.77 9.29
CA PHE A 38 -5.01 -0.33 9.40
C PHE A 38 -6.38 0.33 9.64
N LEU A 39 -7.42 -0.09 8.91
CA LEU A 39 -8.78 0.41 9.07
C LEU A 39 -9.30 0.16 10.50
N ALA A 40 -9.10 -1.05 11.03
CA ALA A 40 -9.49 -1.40 12.39
C ALA A 40 -8.76 -0.53 13.43
N LEU A 41 -7.44 -0.37 13.28
CA LEU A 41 -6.64 0.48 14.15
C LEU A 41 -7.02 1.96 14.03
N LEU A 42 -7.37 2.43 12.83
CA LEU A 42 -7.82 3.79 12.58
C LEU A 42 -9.13 4.05 13.31
N VAL A 43 -10.11 3.15 13.18
CA VAL A 43 -11.39 3.24 13.90
C VAL A 43 -11.15 3.20 15.41
N LEU A 44 -10.33 2.27 15.90
CA LEU A 44 -10.01 2.16 17.33
C LEU A 44 -9.35 3.44 17.86
N SER A 45 -8.38 3.99 17.12
CA SER A 45 -7.70 5.24 17.47
C SER A 45 -8.64 6.43 17.45
N PHE A 46 -9.56 6.47 16.49
CA PHE A 46 -10.56 7.53 16.36
C PHE A 46 -11.56 7.47 17.52
N VAL A 47 -12.07 6.28 17.86
CA VAL A 47 -12.94 6.07 19.01
C VAL A 47 -12.20 6.39 20.31
N ALA A 48 -10.96 5.93 20.48
CA ALA A 48 -10.16 6.24 21.67
C ALA A 48 -9.94 7.75 21.84
N LYS A 49 -9.66 8.48 20.74
CA LYS A 49 -9.57 9.95 20.77
C LYS A 49 -10.92 10.61 21.04
N ALA A 50 -12.01 10.14 20.44
CA ALA A 50 -13.35 10.68 20.66
C ALA A 50 -13.82 10.49 22.11
N VAL A 51 -13.49 9.36 22.73
CA VAL A 51 -13.79 9.08 24.14
C VAL A 51 -12.87 9.90 25.07
N ARG A 52 -11.57 9.97 24.79
CA ARG A 52 -10.60 10.70 25.63
C ARG A 52 -10.73 12.22 25.51
N GLY A 53 -11.20 12.73 24.36
CA GLY A 53 -11.49 14.14 24.13
C GLY A 53 -12.63 14.70 25.00
N LYS A 54 -13.38 13.85 25.72
CA LYS A 54 -14.38 14.28 26.71
C LYS A 54 -13.83 14.37 28.15
N GLY A 55 -12.56 14.04 28.39
CA GLY A 55 -11.98 13.91 29.74
C GLY A 55 -10.82 14.86 30.06
N VAL A 56 -10.58 15.89 29.25
CA VAL A 56 -9.62 16.97 29.55
C VAL A 56 -10.38 18.29 29.46
N SER A 57 -11.22 18.53 30.47
CA SER A 57 -11.67 19.87 30.84
C SER A 57 -11.02 20.24 32.15
#